data_AF-B4D2C0-F1
#
_entry.id   AF-B4D2C0-F1
#
_cell.length_a   1.000
_cell.length_b   1.000
_cell.length_c   1.000
_cell.angle_alpha   90.00
_cell.angle_beta   90.00
_cell.angle_gamma   90.00
#
_symmetry.space_group_name_H-M   'P 1'
#
loop_
_entity.id
_entity.type
_entity.pdbx_description
1 polymer ?
#
loop_
_entity_poly.entity_id
_entity_poly.type
_entity_poly.pdbx_seq_one_letter_code
_entity_poly.pdbx_strand_id
1 'polypeptide(L)'
;MKDPWELHRRSLYLVVRRSIKLPFFEVFNEPDTIGSCAGRESTVVASQALTLLNGDDTFARARALAGRLWTECDGNASWAADRAWLLVFGRPMAANERRRAFDFLAAREAHWEKTPPSEGLEPADFGSDHLPPAARGAAWVEWCLALLNANEFLYVD
;
A
#
# COMPACT_ATOMS: atom_id res chain seq x y z
N MET A 1 -11.60 -19.54 -15.90
CA MET A 1 -11.27 -18.48 -14.93
C MET A 1 -9.87 -18.80 -14.43
N LYS A 2 -8.87 -17.94 -14.68
CA LYS A 2 -7.49 -18.22 -14.23
C LYS A 2 -7.45 -18.25 -12.70
N ASP A 3 -6.66 -19.15 -12.13
CA ASP A 3 -6.45 -19.24 -10.69
C ASP A 3 -5.92 -17.89 -10.18
N PRO A 4 -6.50 -17.28 -9.11
CA PRO A 4 -5.99 -16.03 -8.53
C PRO A 4 -4.49 -16.07 -8.24
N TRP A 5 -3.92 -17.23 -7.88
CA TRP A 5 -2.49 -17.41 -7.67
C TRP A 5 -1.65 -17.23 -8.94
N GLU A 6 -2.24 -17.41 -10.12
CA GLU A 6 -1.59 -17.09 -11.39
C GLU A 6 -1.57 -15.60 -11.68
N LEU A 7 -2.52 -14.83 -11.13
CA LEU A 7 -2.69 -13.40 -11.38
C LEU A 7 -1.93 -12.53 -10.35
N HIS A 8 -1.84 -12.95 -9.10
CA HIS A 8 -1.17 -12.21 -8.02
C HIS A 8 0.30 -12.63 -7.85
N ARG A 9 1.18 -12.19 -8.76
CA ARG A 9 2.62 -12.47 -8.70
C ARG A 9 3.42 -11.17 -8.53
N ARG A 10 4.60 -11.27 -7.89
CA ARG A 10 5.56 -10.16 -7.86
C ARG A 10 5.99 -9.84 -9.30
N SER A 11 6.17 -8.56 -9.60
CA SER A 11 6.62 -8.07 -10.91
C SER A 11 7.89 -8.78 -11.40
N LEU A 12 8.77 -9.15 -10.47
CA LEU A 12 9.98 -9.94 -10.72
C LEU A 12 9.74 -11.26 -11.48
N TYR A 13 8.54 -11.83 -11.39
CA TYR A 13 8.18 -13.10 -12.03
C TYR A 13 7.36 -12.92 -13.32
N LEU A 14 7.12 -11.69 -13.76
CA LEU A 14 6.40 -11.44 -15.00
C LEU A 14 7.32 -11.69 -16.21
N VAL A 15 6.81 -12.41 -17.20
CA VAL A 15 7.52 -12.61 -18.46
C VAL A 15 7.49 -11.32 -19.27
N VAL A 16 8.66 -10.72 -19.49
CA VAL A 16 8.80 -9.53 -20.34
C VAL A 16 8.70 -9.95 -21.81
N ARG A 17 7.75 -9.35 -22.54
CA ARG A 17 7.62 -9.52 -24.00
C ARG A 17 7.98 -8.19 -24.66
N ARG A 18 8.93 -8.21 -25.60
CA ARG A 18 9.46 -7.00 -26.27
C ARG A 18 8.40 -6.09 -26.91
N SER A 19 7.24 -6.65 -27.28
CA SER A 19 6.15 -5.92 -27.95
C SER A 19 4.98 -5.55 -27.03
N ILE A 20 5.00 -5.96 -25.76
CA ILE A 20 3.91 -5.72 -24.82
C ILE A 20 4.49 -5.08 -23.57
N LYS A 21 4.23 -3.78 -23.42
CA LYS A 21 4.55 -3.03 -22.21
C LYS A 21 3.39 -3.09 -21.23
N LEU A 22 3.69 -3.13 -19.94
CA LEU A 22 2.69 -3.04 -18.89
C LEU A 22 2.51 -1.56 -18.52
N PRO A 23 1.30 -0.98 -18.67
CA PRO A 23 1.10 0.46 -18.46
C PRO A 23 1.59 0.98 -17.11
N PHE A 24 1.47 0.15 -16.06
CA PHE A 24 2.00 0.49 -14.74
C PHE A 24 3.53 0.66 -14.74
N PHE A 25 4.28 -0.18 -15.45
CA PHE A 25 5.75 -0.07 -15.51
C PHE A 25 6.23 1.07 -16.40
N GLU A 26 5.46 1.44 -17.43
CA GLU A 26 5.75 2.63 -18.23
C GLU A 26 5.77 3.90 -17.38
N VAL A 27 4.80 4.03 -16.45
CA VAL A 27 4.74 5.17 -15.52
C VAL A 27 6.01 5.25 -14.66
N PHE A 28 6.62 4.12 -14.29
CA PHE A 28 7.85 4.06 -13.47
C PHE A 28 9.16 3.92 -14.27
N ASN A 29 9.14 4.33 -15.54
CA ASN A 29 10.29 4.33 -16.44
C ASN A 29 10.91 2.93 -16.60
N GLU A 30 10.12 1.92 -16.95
CA GLU A 30 10.64 0.62 -17.40
C GLU A 30 11.72 0.82 -18.48
N PRO A 31 12.86 0.11 -18.41
CA PRO A 31 13.87 0.18 -19.47
C PRO A 31 13.28 -0.22 -20.83
N ASP A 32 13.81 0.38 -21.89
CA ASP A 32 13.42 0.00 -23.24
C ASP A 32 13.74 -1.48 -23.49
N THR A 33 12.76 -2.22 -24.01
CA THR A 33 12.86 -3.65 -24.30
C THR A 33 13.22 -3.93 -25.77
N ILE A 34 13.34 -2.88 -26.59
CA ILE A 34 13.68 -2.96 -28.02
C ILE A 34 15.12 -2.52 -28.28
N GLY A 35 15.54 -1.37 -27.75
CA GLY A 35 16.89 -0.82 -27.89
C GLY A 35 17.82 -1.14 -26.72
N SER A 36 19.10 -0.72 -26.84
CA SER A 36 20.04 -0.74 -25.72
C SER A 36 19.77 0.45 -24.80
N CYS A 37 19.59 0.20 -23.51
CA CYS A 37 19.35 1.22 -22.49
C CYS A 37 20.56 1.27 -21.54
N ALA A 38 21.28 2.40 -21.50
CA ALA A 38 22.51 2.55 -20.71
C ALA A 38 22.25 2.77 -19.20
N GLY A 39 21.01 3.07 -18.82
CA GLY A 39 20.60 3.30 -17.44
C GLY A 39 19.15 3.71 -17.35
N ARG A 40 18.54 3.57 -16.17
CA ARG A 40 17.17 3.99 -15.92
C ARG A 40 17.13 5.50 -15.68
N GLU A 41 16.27 6.22 -16.37
CA GLU A 41 15.95 7.61 -16.00
C GLU A 41 15.24 7.61 -14.65
N SER A 42 15.89 8.19 -13.64
CA SER A 42 15.25 8.50 -12.37
C SER A 42 14.58 9.86 -12.51
N THR A 43 13.26 9.85 -12.66
CA THR A 43 12.46 11.07 -12.65
C THR A 43 11.42 10.96 -11.55
N VAL A 44 11.23 12.07 -10.84
CA VAL A 44 10.20 12.26 -9.82
C VAL A 44 9.12 13.13 -10.46
N VAL A 45 8.19 12.49 -11.18
CA VAL A 45 7.15 13.23 -11.91
C VAL A 45 5.83 13.14 -11.16
N ALA A 46 5.11 14.27 -11.08
CA ALA A 46 3.82 14.35 -10.40
C ALA A 46 2.80 13.30 -10.88
N SER A 47 2.89 12.86 -12.14
CA SER A 47 2.05 11.78 -12.68
C SER A 47 2.25 10.45 -11.95
N GLN A 48 3.48 10.09 -11.56
CA GLN A 48 3.77 8.85 -10.83
C GLN A 48 3.13 8.84 -9.45
N ALA A 49 3.22 9.96 -8.73
CA ALA A 49 2.55 10.12 -7.44
C ALA A 49 1.02 10.11 -7.59
N LEU A 50 0.48 10.74 -8.63
CA LEU A 50 -0.96 10.78 -8.89
C LEU A 50 -1.53 9.41 -9.29
N THR A 51 -0.78 8.61 -10.06
CA THR A 51 -1.14 7.23 -10.40
C THR A 51 -1.23 6.35 -9.16
N LEU A 52 -0.37 6.58 -8.16
CA LEU A 52 -0.45 5.83 -6.91
C LEU A 52 -1.57 6.33 -6.00
N LEU A 53 -1.76 7.64 -5.91
CA LEU A 53 -2.79 8.25 -5.07
C LEU A 53 -4.22 7.90 -5.53
N ASN A 54 -4.44 7.80 -6.84
CA ASN A 54 -5.74 7.51 -7.44
C ASN A 54 -5.86 6.10 -8.02
N GLY A 55 -4.84 5.25 -7.84
CA GLY A 55 -4.82 3.91 -8.44
C GLY A 55 -5.61 2.91 -7.62
N ASP A 56 -6.58 2.23 -8.26
CA ASP A 56 -7.33 1.11 -7.67
C ASP A 56 -6.39 0.03 -7.10
N ASP A 57 -5.24 -0.20 -7.75
CA ASP A 57 -4.22 -1.15 -7.31
C ASP A 57 -3.57 -0.74 -5.97
N THR A 58 -3.25 0.55 -5.78
CA THR A 58 -2.67 1.05 -4.54
C THR A 58 -3.67 0.94 -3.40
N PHE A 59 -4.93 1.26 -3.68
CA PHE A 59 -6.01 1.12 -2.72
C PHE A 59 -6.26 -0.34 -2.34
N ALA A 60 -6.28 -1.26 -3.31
CA ALA A 60 -6.37 -2.70 -3.06
C ALA A 60 -5.20 -3.21 -2.19
N ARG A 61 -3.97 -2.72 -2.44
CA ARG A 61 -2.79 -3.03 -1.62
C ARG A 61 -2.89 -2.46 -0.21
N ALA A 62 -3.44 -1.26 -0.04
CA ALA A 62 -3.67 -0.66 1.27
C ALA A 62 -4.66 -1.49 2.09
N ARG A 63 -5.76 -1.95 1.48
CA ARG A 63 -6.73 -2.87 2.11
C ARG A 63 -6.11 -4.20 2.48
N ALA A 64 -5.31 -4.78 1.58
CA ALA A 64 -4.58 -6.02 1.85
C ALA A 64 -3.55 -5.86 2.97
N LEU A 65 -2.84 -4.73 3.03
CA LEU A 65 -1.89 -4.44 4.11
C LEU A 65 -2.62 -4.30 5.46
N ALA A 66 -3.72 -3.53 5.51
CA ALA A 66 -4.52 -3.38 6.73
C ALA A 66 -5.07 -4.72 7.23
N GLY A 67 -5.61 -5.55 6.33
CA GLY A 67 -6.10 -6.88 6.65
C GLY A 67 -5.01 -7.79 7.21
N ARG A 68 -3.85 -7.80 6.54
CA ARG A 68 -2.68 -8.57 6.98
C ARG A 68 -2.19 -8.15 8.36
N LEU A 69 -2.14 -6.84 8.63
CA LEU A 69 -1.72 -6.31 9.94
C LEU A 69 -2.67 -6.73 11.04
N TRP A 70 -3.98 -6.73 10.75
CA TRP A 70 -4.99 -7.19 11.70
C TRP A 70 -4.80 -8.67 12.05
N THR A 71 -4.61 -9.53 11.04
CA THR A 71 -4.37 -10.96 11.22
C THR A 71 -3.03 -11.27 11.91
N GLU A 72 -1.94 -10.61 11.53
CA GLU A 72 -0.61 -10.88 12.10
C GLU A 72 -0.48 -10.36 13.54
N CYS A 73 -1.16 -9.26 13.88
CA CYS A 73 -0.95 -8.55 15.15
C CYS A 73 -2.09 -8.72 16.17
N ASP A 74 -3.07 -9.57 15.86
CA ASP A 74 -4.21 -9.89 16.74
C ASP A 74 -4.89 -8.63 17.31
N GLY A 75 -5.14 -7.66 16.42
CA GLY A 75 -5.77 -6.38 16.77
C GLY A 75 -4.93 -5.42 17.65
N ASN A 76 -3.68 -5.75 17.98
CA ASN A 76 -2.80 -4.86 18.75
C ASN A 76 -2.31 -3.68 17.89
N ALA A 77 -2.83 -2.47 18.15
CA ALA A 77 -2.51 -1.28 17.37
C ALA A 77 -1.02 -0.90 17.38
N SER A 78 -0.34 -1.03 18.53
CA SER A 78 1.07 -0.66 18.63
C SER A 78 1.96 -1.61 17.86
N TRP A 79 1.70 -2.91 17.99
CA TRP A 79 2.44 -3.89 17.23
C TRP A 79 2.14 -3.77 15.73
N ALA A 80 0.87 -3.58 15.34
CA ALA A 80 0.48 -3.35 13.96
C ALA A 80 1.16 -2.11 13.35
N ALA A 81 1.27 -1.01 14.11
CA ALA A 81 1.92 0.21 13.62
C ALA A 81 3.42 -0.02 13.34
N ASP A 82 4.11 -0.68 14.27
CA ASP A 82 5.53 -1.04 14.10
C ASP A 82 5.74 -2.01 12.95
N ARG A 83 4.83 -2.98 12.82
CA ARG A 83 4.85 -3.96 11.74
C ARG A 83 4.62 -3.32 10.38
N ALA A 84 3.66 -2.41 10.27
CA ALA A 84 3.38 -1.67 9.05
C ALA A 84 4.63 -0.89 8.59
N TRP A 85 5.27 -0.19 9.51
CA TRP A 85 6.46 0.61 9.23
C TRP A 85 7.62 -0.25 8.70
N LEU A 86 7.87 -1.40 9.33
CA LEU A 86 8.89 -2.35 8.88
C LEU A 86 8.55 -2.94 7.52
N LEU A 87 7.27 -3.25 7.24
CA LEU A 87 6.85 -3.82 5.96
C LEU A 87 6.94 -2.80 4.80
N VAL A 88 6.68 -1.52 5.08
CA VAL A 88 6.67 -0.47 4.05
C VAL A 88 8.05 0.14 3.86
N PHE A 89 8.75 0.52 4.93
CA PHE A 89 10.01 1.28 4.86
C PHE A 89 11.26 0.46 5.21
N GLY A 90 11.12 -0.78 5.68
CA GLY A 90 12.27 -1.65 5.99
C GLY A 90 13.12 -1.22 7.20
N ARG A 91 12.62 -0.28 8.02
CA ARG A 91 13.32 0.23 9.21
C ARG A 91 12.38 0.38 10.42
N PRO A 92 12.89 0.48 11.66
CA PRO A 92 12.05 0.79 12.81
C PRO A 92 11.47 2.22 12.75
N MET A 93 10.29 2.37 13.35
CA MET A 93 9.58 3.65 13.47
C MET A 93 10.20 4.51 14.59
N ALA A 94 10.55 5.75 14.28
CA ALA A 94 11.06 6.70 15.26
C ALA A 94 9.94 7.22 16.19
N ALA A 95 10.31 7.74 17.36
CA ALA A 95 9.32 8.18 18.37
C ALA A 95 8.38 9.30 17.88
N ASN A 96 8.90 10.24 17.07
CA ASN A 96 8.12 11.31 16.46
C ASN A 96 7.15 10.78 15.39
N GLU A 97 7.57 9.78 14.61
CA GLU A 97 6.74 9.10 13.61
C GLU A 97 5.62 8.32 14.27
N ARG A 98 5.93 7.60 15.36
CA ARG A 98 4.95 6.89 16.17
C ARG A 98 3.87 7.82 16.68
N ARG A 99 4.25 8.97 17.24
CA ARG A 99 3.29 9.96 17.70
C ARG A 99 2.37 10.40 16.56
N ARG A 100 2.93 10.81 15.42
CA ARG A 100 2.13 11.23 14.25
C ARG A 100 1.20 10.13 13.72
N ALA A 101 1.68 8.89 13.71
CA ALA A 101 0.88 7.74 13.28
C ALA A 101 -0.36 7.54 14.18
N PHE A 102 -0.18 7.58 15.50
CA PHE A 102 -1.29 7.44 16.43
C PHE A 102 -2.22 8.65 16.44
N ASP A 103 -1.69 9.86 16.31
CA ASP A 103 -2.51 11.07 16.17
C ASP A 103 -3.40 10.98 14.93
N PHE A 104 -2.84 10.52 13.80
CA PHE A 104 -3.58 10.29 12.57
C PHE A 104 -4.66 9.21 12.74
N LEU A 105 -4.29 8.03 13.25
CA LEU A 105 -5.21 6.91 13.43
C LEU A 105 -6.40 7.29 14.33
N ALA A 106 -6.12 7.95 15.46
CA ALA A 106 -7.16 8.41 16.38
C ALA A 106 -8.09 9.45 15.73
N ALA A 107 -7.53 10.40 14.97
CA ALA A 107 -8.32 11.40 14.27
C ALA A 107 -9.22 10.79 13.18
N ARG A 108 -8.72 9.80 12.43
CA ARG A 108 -9.50 9.13 11.38
C ARG A 108 -10.55 8.19 11.96
N GLU A 109 -10.23 7.43 13.00
CA GLU A 109 -11.20 6.56 13.68
C GLU A 109 -12.37 7.39 14.25
N ALA A 110 -12.08 8.49 14.94
CA ALA A 110 -13.11 9.41 15.47
C ALA A 110 -13.94 10.10 14.37
N HIS A 111 -13.39 10.27 13.16
CA HIS A 111 -14.13 10.78 12.02
C HIS A 111 -15.12 9.72 11.51
N TRP A 112 -14.66 8.48 11.32
CA TRP A 112 -15.46 7.37 10.80
C TRP A 112 -16.52 6.87 11.80
N GLU A 113 -16.33 7.11 13.10
CA GLU A 113 -17.39 6.91 14.10
C GLU A 113 -18.60 7.85 13.89
N LYS A 114 -18.36 9.08 13.41
CA LYS A 114 -19.41 10.09 13.19
C LYS A 114 -20.03 10.02 11.80
N THR A 115 -19.27 9.53 10.84
CA THR A 115 -19.67 9.40 9.44
C THR A 115 -19.29 8.00 9.02
N PRO A 116 -20.21 7.02 9.00
CA PRO A 116 -19.86 5.64 8.69
C PRO A 116 -19.13 5.52 7.35
N PRO A 117 -18.09 4.67 7.25
CA PRO A 117 -17.32 4.53 6.03
C PRO A 117 -18.17 4.03 4.86
N SER A 118 -17.87 4.55 3.67
CA SER A 118 -18.48 4.06 2.44
C SER A 118 -18.02 2.63 2.14
N GLU A 119 -18.85 1.89 1.40
CA GLU A 119 -18.52 0.54 0.94
C GLU A 119 -17.16 0.54 0.20
N GLY A 120 -16.29 -0.40 0.58
CA GLY A 120 -14.95 -0.54 -0.02
C GLY A 120 -13.79 0.00 0.81
N LEU A 121 -14.02 0.73 1.91
CA LEU A 121 -12.95 1.19 2.82
C LEU A 121 -12.58 0.16 3.91
N GLU A 122 -13.10 -1.05 3.82
CA GLU A 122 -12.85 -2.12 4.78
C GLU A 122 -11.51 -2.85 4.49
N PRO A 123 -10.77 -3.29 5.52
CA PRO A 123 -9.61 -4.16 5.36
C PRO A 123 -9.96 -5.43 4.58
N ALA A 124 -8.98 -5.99 3.86
CA ALA A 124 -9.18 -7.29 3.21
C ALA A 124 -9.30 -8.39 4.27
N ASP A 125 -10.30 -9.27 4.13
CA ASP A 125 -10.46 -10.43 5.00
C ASP A 125 -9.60 -11.59 4.50
N PHE A 126 -8.71 -12.09 5.36
CA PHE A 126 -7.87 -13.25 5.12
C PHE A 126 -8.30 -14.46 5.95
N GLY A 127 -9.57 -14.52 6.36
CA GLY A 127 -10.12 -15.57 7.20
C GLY A 127 -9.83 -15.35 8.69
N SER A 128 -9.79 -14.10 9.13
CA SER A 128 -9.62 -13.79 10.56
C SER A 128 -10.91 -14.06 11.33
N ASP A 129 -10.79 -14.63 12.54
CA ASP A 129 -11.95 -14.93 13.41
C ASP A 129 -12.80 -13.70 13.75
N HIS A 130 -12.20 -12.51 13.69
CA HIS A 130 -12.87 -11.24 13.96
C HIS A 130 -12.29 -10.13 13.08
N LEU A 131 -13.18 -9.37 12.43
CA LEU A 131 -12.81 -8.15 11.70
C LEU A 131 -12.71 -6.96 12.67
N PRO A 132 -11.88 -5.95 12.38
CA PRO A 132 -11.87 -4.72 13.16
C PRO A 132 -13.23 -4.02 13.09
N PRO A 133 -13.59 -3.21 14.10
CA PRO A 133 -14.71 -2.28 13.98
C PRO A 133 -14.57 -1.41 12.72
N ALA A 134 -15.66 -1.16 11.99
CA ALA A 134 -15.63 -0.50 10.68
C ALA A 134 -14.84 0.83 10.69
N ALA A 135 -15.08 1.70 11.69
CA ALA A 135 -14.35 2.97 11.81
C ALA A 135 -12.84 2.79 11.97
N ARG A 136 -12.44 1.79 12.75
CA ARG A 136 -11.04 1.42 12.94
C ARG A 136 -10.46 0.82 11.67
N GLY A 137 -11.16 -0.14 11.06
CA GLY A 137 -10.76 -0.75 9.79
C GLY A 137 -10.48 0.30 8.73
N ALA A 138 -11.41 1.23 8.53
CA ALA A 138 -11.27 2.35 7.61
C ALA A 138 -10.05 3.24 7.91
N ALA A 139 -9.85 3.63 9.17
CA ALA A 139 -8.68 4.43 9.57
C ALA A 139 -7.35 3.74 9.24
N TRP A 140 -7.28 2.42 9.43
CA TRP A 140 -6.09 1.63 9.10
C TRP A 140 -5.86 1.48 7.58
N VAL A 141 -6.93 1.32 6.79
CA VAL A 141 -6.82 1.30 5.32
C VAL A 141 -6.27 2.63 4.80
N GLU A 142 -6.79 3.76 5.29
CA GLU A 142 -6.31 5.08 4.88
C GLU A 142 -4.89 5.36 5.34
N TRP A 143 -4.52 4.91 6.53
CA TRP A 143 -3.14 5.02 6.98
C TRP A 143 -2.20 4.20 6.10
N CYS A 144 -2.56 2.95 5.77
CA CYS A 144 -1.80 2.13 4.82
C CYS A 144 -1.68 2.79 3.45
N LEU A 145 -2.76 3.42 2.96
CA LEU A 145 -2.73 4.17 1.71
C LEU A 145 -1.76 5.35 1.78
N ALA A 146 -1.75 6.10 2.90
CA ALA A 146 -0.82 7.19 3.11
C ALA A 146 0.64 6.71 3.16
N LEU A 147 0.92 5.58 3.81
CA LEU A 147 2.25 4.98 3.86
C LEU A 147 2.74 4.55 2.45
N LEU A 148 1.89 3.91 1.67
CA LEU A 148 2.20 3.47 0.29
C LEU A 148 2.34 4.64 -0.70
N ASN A 149 1.98 5.85 -0.30
CA ASN A 149 2.16 7.08 -1.08
C ASN A 149 3.19 8.04 -0.47
N ALA A 150 3.89 7.63 0.60
CA ALA A 150 4.92 8.45 1.21
C ALA A 150 6.17 8.48 0.32
N ASN A 151 6.85 9.62 0.26
CA ASN A 151 8.08 9.77 -0.54
C ASN A 151 9.13 8.69 -0.22
N GLU A 152 9.28 8.34 1.06
CA GLU A 152 10.21 7.29 1.51
C GLU A 152 9.86 5.89 0.98
N PHE A 153 8.59 5.64 0.63
CA PHE A 153 8.20 4.39 -0.02
C PHE A 153 8.50 4.41 -1.53
N LEU A 154 8.37 5.58 -2.15
CA LEU A 154 8.55 5.76 -3.60
C LEU A 154 10.01 5.86 -4.01
N TYR A 155 10.84 6.39 -3.12
CA TYR A 155 12.23 6.73 -3.40
C TYR A 155 13.12 6.09 -2.34
N VAL A 156 14.06 5.28 -2.81
CA VAL A 156 15.19 4.81 -2.02
C VAL A 156 16.33 5.77 -2.33
N ASP A 157 16.68 6.62 -1.36
CA ASP A 157 17.86 7.50 -1.44
C ASP A 157 19.17 6.70 -1.45
#